data_AF-A0A0G8BW28-F1
#
_entry.id   AF-A0A0G8BW28-F1
#
_cell.length_a   1.000
_cell.length_b   1.000
_cell.length_c   1.000
_cell.angle_alpha   90.00
_cell.angle_beta   90.00
_cell.angle_gamma   90.00
#
_symmetry.space_group_name_H-M   'P 1'
#
loop_
_entity.id
_entity.type
_entity.pdbx_description
1 polymer ?
#
loop_
_entity_poly.entity_id
_entity_poly.type
_entity_poly.pdbx_seq_one_letter_code
_entity_poly.pdbx_strand_id
1 'polypeptide(L)'
;MSIWKRLRKTSIVVTACKFVFALCSKIPYSKKYIVFESYLGRQYSCNPKAIYEYLAKQNTSFHMVWSVDKRYVDQFEANRIPYVKRLSLPWFFYMAKASYWVTNSRMPLWMEKPRYTSYVQTWHGTPLKKLAQDMEEVYMAETTTKKYKNNFYYESRKWDYLLSPSSYATEKFKSAFQFEKEIVEVGYPRNDYLYTHNHSTYIEGAKKKLGLPLDKKIILYAPTWRDNQFDETGKYTFDLQLDLAYLQEKLGEDYIVLLRMHYLVTSDFNLSKYGKFVYDVSKHIDINELYLLADMLITDYSSVFFDYANLRKPIIFYTYDIATYRDKLRGFYLQFEEEAPGPIVMTTEEVVLAIQGIEQECLTNQFATTYEDFYNRYCYVEDGQSSKRVVEKIFFREA
;
A
#
# COMPACT_ATOMS: atom_id res chain seq x y z
N MET A 1 32.84 -9.04 -10.52
CA MET A 1 31.92 -7.98 -10.04
C MET A 1 32.70 -6.68 -9.89
N SER A 2 32.38 -5.63 -10.67
CA SER A 2 33.25 -4.45 -10.76
C SER A 2 33.38 -3.72 -9.42
N ILE A 3 34.60 -3.20 -9.18
CA ILE A 3 34.98 -2.35 -8.04
C ILE A 3 33.99 -1.19 -7.81
N TRP A 4 33.31 -0.75 -8.87
CA TRP A 4 32.24 0.25 -8.86
C TRP A 4 30.96 -0.17 -8.11
N LYS A 5 30.62 -1.48 -8.04
CA LYS A 5 29.51 -1.96 -7.20
C LYS A 5 29.86 -1.97 -5.71
N ARG A 6 31.13 -2.11 -5.34
CA ARG A 6 31.62 -1.99 -3.95
C ARG A 6 31.67 -0.52 -3.49
N LEU A 7 32.05 0.40 -4.37
CA LEU A 7 32.07 1.86 -4.10
C LEU A 7 30.68 2.53 -4.09
N ARG A 8 29.63 1.83 -4.52
CA ARG A 8 28.24 2.33 -4.45
C ARG A 8 27.56 2.14 -3.09
N LYS A 9 28.21 1.45 -2.14
CA LYS A 9 27.69 1.19 -0.78
C LYS A 9 28.53 1.85 0.33
N THR A 10 29.37 2.83 0.02
CA THR A 10 30.41 3.35 0.94
C THR A 10 30.05 4.71 1.54
N SER A 11 30.33 4.88 2.85
CA SER A 11 29.98 6.05 3.67
C SER A 11 30.19 7.42 3.01
N ILE A 12 31.16 7.54 2.11
CA ILE A 12 31.49 8.73 1.32
C ILE A 12 30.27 9.30 0.56
N VAL A 13 29.47 8.45 -0.11
CA VAL A 13 28.30 8.92 -0.88
C VAL A 13 27.24 9.47 0.08
N VAL A 14 27.00 8.79 1.20
CA VAL A 14 26.06 9.24 2.23
C VAL A 14 26.56 10.55 2.86
N THR A 15 27.85 10.67 3.14
CA THR A 15 28.47 11.89 3.67
C THR A 15 28.34 13.06 2.69
N ALA A 16 28.57 12.82 1.39
CA ALA A 16 28.38 13.83 0.36
C ALA A 16 26.90 14.27 0.26
N CYS A 17 25.96 13.32 0.26
CA CYS A 17 24.53 13.61 0.29
C CYS A 17 24.13 14.43 1.52
N LYS A 18 24.63 14.07 2.71
CA LYS A 18 24.42 14.83 3.95
C LYS A 18 24.95 16.25 3.84
N PHE A 19 26.16 16.42 3.29
CA PHE A 19 26.79 17.73 3.13
C PHE A 19 26.00 18.62 2.16
N VAL A 20 25.62 18.11 1.00
CA VAL A 20 24.81 18.85 0.01
C VAL A 20 23.45 19.22 0.61
N PHE A 21 22.79 18.28 1.30
CA PHE A 21 21.51 18.54 1.95
C PHE A 21 21.61 19.62 3.03
N ALA A 22 22.66 19.57 3.86
CA ALA A 22 22.93 20.57 4.88
C ALA A 22 23.19 21.96 4.28
N LEU A 23 23.92 22.04 3.16
CA LEU A 23 24.12 23.30 2.44
C LEU A 23 22.81 23.86 1.89
N CYS A 24 21.99 23.03 1.24
CA CYS A 24 20.69 23.44 0.73
C CYS A 24 19.73 23.89 1.85
N SER A 25 19.83 23.28 3.04
CA SER A 25 19.00 23.62 4.21
C SER A 25 19.32 24.99 4.82
N LYS A 26 20.49 25.58 4.51
CA LYS A 26 20.86 26.94 4.93
C LYS A 26 20.23 28.04 4.06
N ILE A 27 19.65 27.68 2.91
CA ILE A 27 18.97 28.63 2.02
C ILE A 27 17.61 28.99 2.67
N PRO A 28 17.19 30.27 2.66
CA PRO A 28 15.92 30.69 3.23
C PRO A 28 14.75 29.84 2.71
N TYR A 29 13.89 29.41 3.64
CA TYR A 29 12.76 28.54 3.36
C TYR A 29 11.68 29.26 2.54
N SER A 30 10.92 28.49 1.75
CA SER A 30 9.76 29.01 1.01
C SER A 30 8.50 28.30 1.51
N LYS A 31 7.50 29.07 1.94
CA LYS A 31 6.21 28.57 2.41
C LYS A 31 5.39 27.80 1.37
N LYS A 32 5.86 27.74 0.12
CA LYS A 32 5.07 27.26 -1.02
C LYS A 32 5.38 25.85 -1.48
N TYR A 33 6.49 25.22 -1.11
CA TYR A 33 6.84 23.91 -1.68
C TYR A 33 6.27 22.73 -0.89
N ILE A 34 5.63 21.79 -1.60
CA ILE A 34 5.24 20.48 -1.07
C ILE A 34 5.93 19.41 -1.91
N VAL A 35 6.64 18.49 -1.25
CA VAL A 35 7.21 17.32 -1.92
C VAL A 35 6.40 16.08 -1.55
N PHE A 36 5.93 15.37 -2.58
CA PHE A 36 5.22 14.11 -2.47
C PHE A 36 6.12 12.93 -2.83
N GLU A 37 5.97 11.80 -2.17
CA GLU A 37 6.67 10.56 -2.51
C GLU A 37 5.81 9.34 -2.15
N SER A 38 5.72 8.35 -3.05
CA SER A 38 5.08 7.07 -2.75
C SER A 38 6.04 5.90 -2.99
N TYR A 39 6.14 5.00 -2.01
CA TYR A 39 6.95 3.79 -2.02
C TYR A 39 8.38 4.02 -2.52
N LEU A 40 9.10 4.93 -1.87
CA LEU A 40 10.45 5.35 -2.23
C LEU A 40 10.58 5.99 -3.62
N GLY A 41 9.51 6.59 -4.13
CA GLY A 41 9.45 7.29 -5.42
C GLY A 41 9.23 6.36 -6.60
N ARG A 42 8.70 5.16 -6.37
CA ARG A 42 8.46 4.17 -7.44
C ARG A 42 7.12 4.35 -8.14
N GLN A 43 6.18 5.04 -7.50
CA GLN A 43 4.80 5.09 -7.98
C GLN A 43 4.18 6.48 -7.76
N TYR A 44 3.28 6.85 -8.65
CA TYR A 44 2.27 7.88 -8.41
C TYR A 44 1.01 7.17 -7.89
N SER A 45 0.92 6.98 -6.57
CA SER A 45 -0.11 6.13 -5.96
C SER A 45 -0.37 6.44 -4.49
N CYS A 46 -1.34 5.73 -3.91
CA CYS A 46 -1.61 5.69 -2.47
C CYS A 46 -2.04 7.06 -1.89
N ASN A 47 -1.98 7.20 -0.57
CA ASN A 47 -2.43 8.40 0.13
C ASN A 47 -1.76 9.69 -0.37
N PRO A 48 -0.45 9.73 -0.69
CA PRO A 48 0.18 10.93 -1.24
C PRO A 48 -0.43 11.39 -2.57
N LYS A 49 -0.85 10.45 -3.44
CA LYS A 49 -1.55 10.77 -4.70
C LYS A 49 -2.87 11.46 -4.44
N ALA A 50 -3.71 10.88 -3.59
CA ALA A 50 -5.03 11.44 -3.29
C ALA A 50 -4.95 12.84 -2.65
N ILE A 51 -4.01 13.05 -1.73
CA ILE A 51 -3.75 14.37 -1.12
C ILE A 51 -3.30 15.38 -2.20
N TYR A 52 -2.37 14.99 -3.08
CA TYR A 52 -1.89 15.83 -4.18
C TYR A 52 -3.04 16.22 -5.13
N GLU A 53 -3.86 15.25 -5.55
CA GLU A 53 -4.98 15.49 -6.47
C GLU A 53 -6.06 16.38 -5.84
N TYR A 54 -6.31 16.24 -4.54
CA TYR A 54 -7.20 17.14 -3.83
C TYR A 54 -6.62 18.57 -3.78
N LEU A 55 -5.37 18.74 -3.34
CA LEU A 55 -4.71 20.05 -3.27
C LEU A 55 -4.63 20.76 -4.64
N ALA A 56 -4.41 20.00 -5.71
CA ALA A 56 -4.38 20.53 -7.08
C ALA A 56 -5.72 21.15 -7.50
N LYS A 57 -6.84 20.70 -6.92
CA LYS A 57 -8.18 21.27 -7.15
C LYS A 57 -8.47 22.51 -6.31
N GLN A 58 -7.74 22.76 -5.21
CA GLN A 58 -8.05 23.80 -4.22
C GLN A 58 -7.49 25.20 -4.53
N ASN A 59 -7.12 25.51 -5.78
CA ASN A 59 -6.51 26.80 -6.20
C ASN A 59 -5.47 27.36 -5.20
N THR A 60 -4.58 26.49 -4.72
CA THR A 60 -3.59 26.85 -3.70
C THR A 60 -2.37 27.51 -4.34
N SER A 61 -1.64 28.33 -3.57
CA SER A 61 -0.36 28.89 -4.01
C SER A 61 0.83 27.93 -3.86
N PHE A 62 0.57 26.65 -3.56
CA PHE A 62 1.61 25.66 -3.36
C PHE A 62 2.23 25.21 -4.69
N HIS A 63 3.56 25.20 -4.73
CA HIS A 63 4.36 24.52 -5.74
C HIS A 63 4.54 23.06 -5.32
N MET A 64 3.81 22.17 -5.96
CA MET A 64 3.80 20.74 -5.65
C MET A 64 4.70 19.97 -6.62
N VAL A 65 5.53 19.08 -6.09
CA VAL A 65 6.44 18.25 -6.90
C VAL A 65 6.57 16.84 -6.33
N TRP A 66 6.76 15.86 -7.19
CA TRP A 66 6.99 14.47 -6.79
C TRP A 66 8.48 14.10 -6.76
N SER A 67 8.91 13.40 -5.72
CA SER A 67 10.21 12.74 -5.64
C SER A 67 10.14 11.36 -6.29
N VAL A 68 10.88 11.16 -7.38
CA VAL A 68 10.69 9.98 -8.25
C VAL A 68 12.01 9.26 -8.50
N ASP A 69 12.04 7.95 -8.27
CA ASP A 69 13.15 7.11 -8.69
C ASP A 69 13.24 7.12 -10.22
N LYS A 70 14.44 7.38 -10.75
CA LYS A 70 14.69 7.56 -12.19
C LYS A 70 14.18 6.42 -13.08
N ARG A 71 13.97 5.21 -12.53
CA ARG A 71 13.46 4.04 -13.26
C ARG A 71 11.95 4.09 -13.53
N TYR A 72 11.25 5.02 -12.90
CA TYR A 72 9.79 5.07 -12.86
C TYR A 72 9.25 6.43 -13.32
N VAL A 73 10.07 7.23 -14.02
CA VAL A 73 9.71 8.59 -14.48
C VAL A 73 8.62 8.58 -15.56
N ASP A 74 8.56 7.52 -16.37
CA ASP A 74 7.63 7.42 -17.50
C ASP A 74 6.17 7.61 -17.08
N GLN A 75 5.78 7.09 -15.90
CA GLN A 75 4.40 7.27 -15.40
C GLN A 75 4.09 8.73 -15.03
N PHE A 76 5.10 9.51 -14.60
CA PHE A 76 4.92 10.91 -14.26
C PHE A 76 4.87 11.77 -15.52
N GLU A 77 5.69 11.45 -16.52
CA GLU A 77 5.69 12.11 -17.82
C GLU A 77 4.38 11.87 -18.58
N ALA A 78 3.91 10.62 -18.63
CA ALA A 78 2.65 10.25 -19.29
C ALA A 78 1.43 10.99 -18.70
N ASN A 79 1.43 11.23 -17.38
CA ASN A 79 0.36 11.92 -16.68
C ASN A 79 0.62 13.44 -16.50
N ARG A 80 1.72 13.97 -17.07
CA ARG A 80 2.14 15.39 -16.95
C ARG A 80 2.24 15.87 -15.50
N ILE A 81 2.72 15.01 -14.60
CA ILE A 81 2.86 15.31 -13.17
C ILE A 81 4.24 15.95 -12.93
N PRO A 82 4.32 17.12 -12.27
CA PRO A 82 5.59 17.74 -11.92
C PRO A 82 6.42 16.83 -11.00
N TYR A 83 7.66 16.53 -11.39
CA TYR A 83 8.53 15.63 -10.64
C TYR A 83 10.00 16.08 -10.63
N VAL A 84 10.76 15.54 -9.67
CA VAL A 84 12.21 15.61 -9.59
C VAL A 84 12.81 14.24 -9.35
N LYS A 85 13.93 13.96 -10.03
CA LYS A 85 14.61 12.66 -9.90
C LYS A 85 15.23 12.55 -8.51
N ARG A 86 14.84 11.51 -7.75
CA ARG A 86 15.32 11.23 -6.39
C ARG A 86 16.85 11.21 -6.35
N LEU A 87 17.43 11.87 -5.36
CA LEU A 87 18.88 12.01 -5.15
C LEU A 87 19.63 12.80 -6.25
N SER A 88 18.93 13.52 -7.12
CA SER A 88 19.54 14.51 -8.02
C SER A 88 19.80 15.84 -7.29
N LEU A 89 20.64 16.71 -7.87
CA LEU A 89 20.89 18.04 -7.29
C LEU A 89 19.60 18.88 -7.10
N PRO A 90 18.66 18.95 -8.08
CA PRO A 90 17.36 19.59 -7.86
C PRO A 90 16.58 18.97 -6.69
N TRP A 91 16.63 17.65 -6.54
CA TRP A 91 15.93 16.98 -5.46
C TRP A 91 16.43 17.42 -4.07
N PHE A 92 17.74 17.61 -3.89
CA PHE A 92 18.28 18.14 -2.62
C PHE A 92 17.74 19.55 -2.33
N PHE A 93 17.63 20.39 -3.35
CA PHE A 93 17.04 21.72 -3.23
C PHE A 93 15.57 21.66 -2.81
N TYR A 94 14.74 20.87 -3.50
CA TYR A 94 13.31 20.78 -3.18
C TYR A 94 13.08 20.18 -1.79
N MET A 95 13.76 19.09 -1.46
CA MET A 95 13.62 18.48 -0.14
C MET A 95 14.05 19.43 0.97
N ALA A 96 15.17 20.15 0.81
CA ALA A 96 15.63 21.09 1.81
C ALA A 96 14.69 22.30 1.97
N LYS A 97 14.07 22.80 0.90
CA LYS A 97 13.23 24.02 0.93
C LYS A 97 11.74 23.78 1.13
N ALA A 98 11.29 22.53 1.08
CA ALA A 98 9.89 22.19 1.22
C ALA A 98 9.33 22.57 2.59
N SER A 99 8.14 23.15 2.59
CA SER A 99 7.36 23.34 3.82
C SER A 99 6.72 22.03 4.27
N TYR A 100 6.42 21.13 3.33
CA TYR A 100 5.83 19.84 3.62
C TYR A 100 6.53 18.70 2.87
N TRP A 101 6.77 17.60 3.59
CA TRP A 101 7.10 16.30 3.00
C TRP A 101 5.91 15.38 3.22
N VAL A 102 5.31 14.85 2.15
CA VAL A 102 4.18 13.94 2.19
C VAL A 102 4.60 12.59 1.63
N THR A 103 4.69 11.57 2.48
CA THR A 103 5.11 10.22 2.05
C THR A 103 4.40 9.12 2.82
N ASN A 104 4.27 7.96 2.17
CA ASN A 104 3.69 6.74 2.74
C ASN A 104 4.74 5.71 3.19
N SER A 105 6.02 6.05 3.07
CA SER A 105 7.14 5.17 3.40
C SER A 105 8.23 5.95 4.14
N ARG A 106 9.12 5.21 4.82
CA ARG A 106 10.21 5.83 5.59
C ARG A 106 11.19 6.54 4.67
N MET A 107 11.66 7.69 5.11
CA MET A 107 12.74 8.41 4.43
C MET A 107 14.11 7.95 4.94
N PRO A 108 15.19 8.09 4.14
CA PRO A 108 16.52 7.71 4.57
C PRO A 108 16.94 8.44 5.85
N LEU A 109 17.42 7.68 6.84
CA LEU A 109 17.80 8.22 8.15
C LEU A 109 18.83 9.34 8.12
N TRP A 110 19.70 9.35 7.11
CA TRP A 110 20.72 10.38 6.94
C TRP A 110 20.16 11.75 6.59
N MET A 111 18.91 11.82 6.13
CA MET A 111 18.23 13.08 5.83
C MET A 111 17.76 13.70 7.13
N GLU A 112 18.35 14.82 7.52
CA GLU A 112 17.82 15.62 8.62
C GLU A 112 16.61 16.40 8.15
N LYS A 113 15.53 16.40 8.93
CA LYS A 113 14.34 17.19 8.61
C LYS A 113 14.62 18.66 8.95
N PRO A 114 14.50 19.61 8.00
CA PRO A 114 14.57 21.03 8.32
C PRO A 114 13.51 21.40 9.37
N ARG A 115 13.85 22.27 10.32
CA ARG A 115 12.97 22.59 11.46
C ARG A 115 11.60 23.17 11.05
N TYR A 116 11.56 23.89 9.92
CA TYR A 116 10.35 24.50 9.36
C TYR A 116 9.54 23.54 8.47
N THR A 117 10.07 22.36 8.14
CA THR A 117 9.37 21.38 7.32
C THR A 117 8.48 20.51 8.20
N SER A 118 7.20 20.42 7.83
CA SER A 118 6.26 19.48 8.38
C SER A 118 6.32 18.15 7.61
N TYR A 119 6.68 17.08 8.30
CA TYR A 119 6.72 15.73 7.73
C TYR A 119 5.39 15.01 8.01
N VAL A 120 4.58 14.89 6.96
CA VAL A 120 3.31 14.16 6.92
C VAL A 120 3.57 12.73 6.49
N GLN A 121 3.58 11.81 7.45
CA GLN A 121 3.64 10.37 7.20
C GLN A 121 2.22 9.84 7.03
N THR A 122 1.90 9.32 5.84
CA THR A 122 0.58 8.74 5.59
C THR A 122 0.50 7.26 5.93
N TRP A 123 1.65 6.61 6.10
CA TRP A 123 1.76 5.15 6.09
C TRP A 123 1.00 4.53 4.91
N HIS A 124 0.76 3.22 4.92
CA HIS A 124 0.28 2.49 3.74
C HIS A 124 -0.67 1.33 4.03
N GLY A 125 -1.32 1.31 5.19
CA GLY A 125 -2.35 0.31 5.49
C GLY A 125 -2.64 0.13 6.97
N THR A 126 -3.80 -0.43 7.27
CA THR A 126 -4.16 -0.87 8.63
C THR A 126 -3.26 -2.05 9.02
N PRO A 127 -2.62 -2.01 10.21
CA PRO A 127 -1.67 -3.04 10.58
C PRO A 127 -2.36 -4.35 11.01
N LEU A 128 -2.24 -5.41 10.19
CA LEU A 128 -2.53 -6.79 10.63
C LEU A 128 -1.37 -7.39 11.44
N LYS A 129 -0.16 -7.20 10.94
CA LYS A 129 1.09 -7.80 11.47
C LYS A 129 1.72 -6.85 12.48
N LYS A 130 2.38 -7.38 13.52
CA LYS A 130 3.14 -6.54 14.46
C LYS A 130 4.21 -5.74 13.71
N LEU A 131 4.33 -4.45 14.04
CA LEU A 131 5.22 -3.51 13.38
C LEU A 131 6.28 -2.96 14.34
N ALA A 132 7.47 -2.67 13.80
CA ALA A 132 8.51 -1.88 14.46
C ALA A 132 8.80 -2.31 15.91
N GLN A 133 8.43 -1.51 16.92
CA GLN A 133 8.72 -1.81 18.32
C GLN A 133 7.97 -3.02 18.86
N ASP A 134 6.81 -3.33 18.28
CA ASP A 134 5.96 -4.44 18.72
C ASP A 134 6.42 -5.79 18.14
N MET A 135 7.37 -5.81 17.20
CA MET A 135 7.96 -7.04 16.69
C MET A 135 8.88 -7.67 17.74
N GLU A 136 8.74 -8.96 18.05
CA GLU A 136 9.63 -9.65 18.98
C GLU A 136 11.01 -9.84 18.35
N GLU A 137 11.05 -10.42 17.14
CA GLU A 137 12.28 -10.66 16.38
C GLU A 137 12.16 -10.13 14.94
N VAL A 138 13.31 -9.77 14.35
CA VAL A 138 13.43 -9.28 12.98
C VAL A 138 14.42 -10.15 12.22
N TYR A 139 13.92 -11.01 11.34
CA TYR A 139 14.73 -11.94 10.54
C TYR A 139 15.21 -11.36 9.20
N MET A 140 15.49 -10.05 9.14
CA MET A 140 15.94 -9.39 7.91
C MET A 140 17.46 -9.47 7.76
N ALA A 141 17.95 -9.84 6.57
CA ALA A 141 19.38 -9.85 6.26
C ALA A 141 20.02 -8.45 6.48
N GLU A 142 21.29 -8.43 6.90
CA GLU A 142 22.10 -7.21 7.11
C GLU A 142 21.66 -6.30 8.29
N THR A 143 20.74 -6.73 9.18
CA THR A 143 20.35 -5.97 10.39
C THR A 143 20.09 -6.87 11.59
N THR A 144 20.12 -6.29 12.80
CA THR A 144 19.64 -6.93 14.03
C THR A 144 18.30 -6.32 14.45
N THR A 145 17.52 -7.04 15.27
CA THR A 145 16.27 -6.52 15.86
C THR A 145 16.46 -5.15 16.51
N LYS A 146 17.49 -5.01 17.37
CA LYS A 146 17.81 -3.74 18.05
C LYS A 146 18.12 -2.61 17.07
N LYS A 147 18.95 -2.88 16.06
CA LYS A 147 19.32 -1.88 15.05
C LYS A 147 18.12 -1.46 14.20
N TYR A 148 17.28 -2.43 13.80
CA TYR A 148 16.06 -2.16 13.05
C TYR A 148 15.09 -1.29 13.85
N LYS A 149 14.81 -1.68 15.11
CA LYS A 149 13.93 -0.92 16.02
C LYS A 149 14.45 0.50 16.26
N ASN A 150 15.74 0.66 16.57
CA ASN A 150 16.35 1.97 16.75
C ASN A 150 16.23 2.84 15.49
N ASN A 151 16.54 2.27 14.33
CA ASN A 151 16.41 2.97 13.05
C ASN A 151 14.96 3.42 12.80
N PHE A 152 13.98 2.59 13.12
CA PHE A 152 12.58 2.95 13.01
C PHE A 152 12.19 4.07 13.98
N TYR A 153 12.65 3.98 15.23
CA TYR A 153 12.42 5.00 16.25
C TYR A 153 12.97 6.37 15.83
N TYR A 154 14.23 6.43 15.38
CA TYR A 154 14.83 7.68 14.94
C TYR A 154 14.14 8.28 13.72
N GLU A 155 13.63 7.45 12.81
CA GLU A 155 12.88 7.92 11.66
C GLU A 155 11.49 8.44 12.07
N SER A 156 10.78 7.74 12.96
CA SER A 156 9.47 8.18 13.45
C SER A 156 9.51 9.48 14.24
N ARG A 157 10.63 9.79 14.92
CA ARG A 157 10.83 11.11 15.57
C ARG A 157 10.84 12.28 14.58
N LYS A 158 11.15 12.02 13.30
CA LYS A 158 11.17 13.05 12.25
C LYS A 158 9.76 13.35 11.75
N TRP A 159 8.80 12.43 11.86
CA TRP A 159 7.41 12.69 11.45
C TRP A 159 6.78 13.73 12.37
N ASP A 160 5.94 14.60 11.84
CA ASP A 160 5.14 15.56 12.62
C ASP A 160 3.67 15.15 12.67
N TYR A 161 3.18 14.58 11.57
CA TYR A 161 1.84 14.01 11.47
C TYR A 161 1.93 12.55 11.03
N LEU A 162 1.07 11.70 11.61
CA LEU A 162 0.85 10.33 11.15
C LEU A 162 -0.64 10.13 10.85
N LEU A 163 -1.00 9.77 9.61
CA LEU A 163 -2.39 9.47 9.29
C LEU A 163 -2.81 8.12 9.90
N SER A 164 -4.07 8.04 10.31
CA SER A 164 -4.68 6.82 10.82
C SER A 164 -6.05 6.56 10.19
N PRO A 165 -6.34 5.31 9.78
CA PRO A 165 -7.63 4.93 9.21
C PRO A 165 -8.72 4.67 10.26
N SER A 166 -8.36 4.39 11.51
CA SER A 166 -9.30 4.01 12.58
C SER A 166 -8.65 4.08 13.96
N SER A 167 -9.48 4.09 15.01
CA SER A 167 -9.01 4.03 16.40
C SER A 167 -8.11 2.83 16.70
N TYR A 168 -8.41 1.68 16.10
CA TYR A 168 -7.55 0.50 16.14
C TYR A 168 -6.13 0.80 15.62
N ALA A 169 -6.02 1.36 14.41
CA ALA A 169 -4.73 1.67 13.82
C ALA A 169 -4.01 2.77 14.62
N THR A 170 -4.76 3.75 15.15
CA THR A 170 -4.24 4.80 16.03
C THR A 170 -3.54 4.20 17.25
N GLU A 171 -4.17 3.24 17.93
CA GLU A 171 -3.59 2.55 19.08
C GLU A 171 -2.31 1.79 18.69
N LYS A 172 -2.36 1.00 17.61
CA LYS A 172 -1.20 0.20 17.18
C LYS A 172 -0.04 1.07 16.71
N PHE A 173 -0.31 2.18 16.03
CA PHE A 173 0.75 3.12 15.63
C PHE A 173 1.38 3.84 16.82
N LYS A 174 0.61 4.20 17.86
CA LYS A 174 1.18 4.76 19.10
C LYS A 174 2.18 3.79 19.72
N SER A 175 1.83 2.51 19.84
CA SER A 175 2.74 1.48 20.39
C SER A 175 3.92 1.21 19.46
N ALA A 176 3.64 0.74 18.24
CA ALA A 176 4.64 0.26 17.29
C ALA A 176 5.70 1.30 16.95
N PHE A 177 5.31 2.56 16.83
CA PHE A 177 6.22 3.65 16.46
C PHE A 177 6.64 4.51 17.65
N GLN A 178 6.15 4.20 18.86
CA GLN A 178 6.28 5.02 20.07
C GLN A 178 5.94 6.48 19.79
N PHE A 179 4.92 6.71 18.95
CA PHE A 179 4.67 8.03 18.35
C PHE A 179 3.91 8.94 19.30
N GLU A 180 4.50 10.10 19.59
CA GLU A 180 4.04 11.03 20.63
C GLU A 180 3.50 12.35 20.06
N LYS A 181 3.61 12.57 18.75
CA LYS A 181 3.10 13.77 18.08
C LYS A 181 1.67 13.53 17.56
N GLU A 182 1.23 14.30 16.56
CA GLU A 182 -0.17 14.30 16.14
C GLU A 182 -0.48 13.11 15.21
N ILE A 183 -1.32 12.19 15.70
CA ILE A 183 -1.98 11.18 14.85
C ILE A 183 -3.29 11.79 14.35
N VAL A 184 -3.47 11.79 13.04
CA VAL A 184 -4.62 12.37 12.36
C VAL A 184 -5.52 11.22 11.90
N GLU A 185 -6.50 10.87 12.73
CA GLU A 185 -7.50 9.83 12.45
C GLU A 185 -8.59 10.39 11.54
N VAL A 186 -8.45 10.14 10.24
CA VAL A 186 -9.29 10.76 9.19
C VAL A 186 -9.63 9.80 8.06
N GLY A 187 -9.34 8.51 8.21
CA GLY A 187 -9.39 7.55 7.11
C GLY A 187 -8.13 7.64 6.25
N TYR A 188 -8.07 6.84 5.19
CA TYR A 188 -7.00 6.91 4.21
C TYR A 188 -7.45 7.66 2.95
N PRO A 189 -6.77 8.77 2.56
CA PRO A 189 -7.05 9.50 1.33
C PRO A 189 -7.18 8.62 0.08
N ARG A 190 -6.40 7.54 -0.05
CA ARG A 190 -6.50 6.62 -1.20
C ARG A 190 -7.86 5.90 -1.29
N ASN A 191 -8.53 5.71 -0.16
CA ASN A 191 -9.82 5.02 -0.10
C ASN A 191 -10.98 5.94 -0.51
N ASP A 192 -10.78 7.26 -0.60
CA ASP A 192 -11.78 8.17 -1.19
C ASP A 192 -12.20 7.73 -2.59
N TYR A 193 -11.27 7.12 -3.32
CA TYR A 193 -11.50 6.54 -4.64
C TYR A 193 -12.64 5.51 -4.65
N LEU A 194 -12.73 4.69 -3.60
CA LEU A 194 -13.71 3.62 -3.46
C LEU A 194 -15.13 4.14 -3.24
N TYR A 195 -15.28 5.38 -2.75
CA TYR A 195 -16.60 6.01 -2.56
C TYR A 195 -16.99 6.86 -3.77
N THR A 196 -16.02 7.56 -4.34
CA THR A 196 -16.28 8.54 -5.41
C THR A 196 -16.41 7.91 -6.80
N HIS A 197 -15.83 6.72 -7.03
CA HIS A 197 -15.81 6.05 -8.34
C HIS A 197 -16.58 4.72 -8.36
N ASN A 198 -17.30 4.38 -7.29
CA ASN A 198 -18.11 3.17 -7.21
C ASN A 198 -19.47 3.34 -7.88
N HIS A 199 -19.45 3.53 -9.20
CA HIS A 199 -20.65 3.61 -10.03
C HIS A 199 -20.43 2.90 -11.37
N SER A 200 -21.50 2.36 -11.95
CA SER A 200 -21.47 1.47 -13.12
C SER A 200 -20.73 2.05 -14.31
N THR A 201 -20.95 3.33 -14.64
CA THR A 201 -20.31 3.99 -15.79
C THR A 201 -18.79 3.98 -15.70
N TYR A 202 -18.23 4.22 -14.51
CA TYR A 202 -16.78 4.19 -14.32
C TYR A 202 -16.25 2.75 -14.42
N ILE A 203 -16.91 1.82 -13.73
CA ILE A 203 -16.52 0.40 -13.70
C ILE A 203 -16.52 -0.19 -15.11
N GLU A 204 -17.57 0.02 -15.90
CA GLU A 204 -17.64 -0.44 -17.30
C GLU A 204 -16.54 0.18 -18.17
N GLY A 205 -16.25 1.48 -17.99
CA GLY A 205 -15.18 2.17 -18.69
C GLY A 205 -13.80 1.58 -18.37
N ALA A 206 -13.55 1.31 -17.09
CA ALA A 206 -12.31 0.67 -16.62
C ALA A 206 -12.19 -0.78 -17.15
N LYS A 207 -13.26 -1.58 -17.12
CA LYS A 207 -13.28 -2.93 -17.72
C LYS A 207 -12.91 -2.88 -19.21
N LYS A 208 -13.53 -1.97 -19.98
CA LYS A 208 -13.21 -1.77 -21.41
C LYS A 208 -11.75 -1.38 -21.64
N LYS A 209 -11.23 -0.43 -20.86
CA LYS A 209 -9.84 0.03 -20.96
C LYS A 209 -8.83 -1.08 -20.68
N LEU A 210 -9.14 -1.98 -19.76
CA LEU A 210 -8.31 -3.12 -19.41
C LEU A 210 -8.57 -4.36 -20.29
N GLY A 211 -9.51 -4.29 -21.24
CA GLY A 211 -9.85 -5.42 -22.12
C GLY A 211 -10.56 -6.57 -21.40
N LEU A 212 -11.24 -6.27 -20.28
CA LEU A 212 -11.97 -7.25 -19.48
C LEU A 212 -13.39 -7.47 -20.01
N PRO A 213 -13.93 -8.70 -19.95
CA PRO A 213 -15.32 -8.98 -20.27
C PRO A 213 -16.28 -8.20 -19.36
N LEU A 214 -17.41 -7.78 -19.93
CA LEU A 214 -18.45 -7.02 -19.21
C LEU A 214 -19.51 -7.92 -18.59
N ASP A 215 -19.68 -9.12 -19.14
CA ASP A 215 -20.66 -10.14 -18.81
C ASP A 215 -20.17 -11.14 -17.74
N LYS A 216 -18.92 -11.02 -17.30
CA LYS A 216 -18.32 -11.88 -16.26
C LYS A 216 -18.14 -11.14 -14.94
N LYS A 217 -18.32 -11.88 -13.85
CA LYS A 217 -17.91 -11.47 -12.51
C LYS A 217 -16.39 -11.56 -12.37
N ILE A 218 -15.82 -10.74 -11.49
CA ILE A 218 -14.37 -10.60 -11.35
C ILE A 218 -13.92 -11.00 -9.94
N ILE A 219 -13.02 -11.99 -9.88
CA ILE A 219 -12.29 -12.35 -8.68
C ILE A 219 -10.94 -11.65 -8.70
N LEU A 220 -10.62 -10.82 -7.71
CA LEU A 220 -9.27 -10.31 -7.50
C LEU A 220 -8.53 -11.23 -6.54
N TYR A 221 -7.44 -11.85 -7.01
CA TYR A 221 -6.54 -12.61 -6.15
C TYR A 221 -5.29 -11.79 -5.84
N ALA A 222 -5.09 -11.43 -4.56
CA ALA A 222 -4.03 -10.55 -4.10
C ALA A 222 -3.29 -11.10 -2.85
N PRO A 223 -2.51 -12.19 -3.00
CA PRO A 223 -1.80 -12.80 -1.87
C PRO A 223 -0.64 -11.95 -1.38
N THR A 224 -0.26 -12.14 -0.11
CA THR A 224 0.96 -11.52 0.42
C THR A 224 2.22 -12.20 -0.09
N TRP A 225 3.26 -11.39 -0.24
CA TRP A 225 4.59 -11.89 -0.56
C TRP A 225 5.18 -12.68 0.62
N ARG A 226 5.89 -13.78 0.29
CA ARG A 226 6.54 -14.67 1.24
C ARG A 226 8.07 -14.52 1.15
N ASP A 227 8.71 -14.23 2.28
CA ASP A 227 10.17 -14.06 2.40
C ASP A 227 10.96 -15.36 2.16
N ASN A 228 10.31 -16.53 2.20
CA ASN A 228 10.94 -17.85 2.23
C ASN A 228 10.83 -18.65 0.90
N GLN A 229 10.29 -18.09 -0.17
CA GLN A 229 10.17 -18.77 -1.46
C GLN A 229 11.29 -18.33 -2.43
N PHE A 230 12.24 -19.23 -2.67
CA PHE A 230 13.40 -19.02 -3.55
C PHE A 230 13.54 -20.21 -4.51
N ASP A 231 13.95 -19.97 -5.76
CA ASP A 231 14.43 -21.04 -6.65
C ASP A 231 15.90 -21.39 -6.40
N GLU A 232 16.38 -22.45 -7.06
CA GLU A 232 17.76 -22.95 -7.03
C GLU A 232 18.80 -21.90 -7.47
N THR A 233 18.37 -20.82 -8.12
CA THR A 233 19.24 -19.70 -8.56
C THR A 233 19.22 -18.51 -7.59
N GLY A 234 18.49 -18.62 -6.47
CA GLY A 234 18.33 -17.56 -5.47
C GLY A 234 17.42 -16.42 -5.94
N LYS A 235 16.62 -16.62 -7.00
CA LYS A 235 15.56 -15.69 -7.39
C LYS A 235 14.27 -16.04 -6.64
N TYR A 236 13.52 -15.02 -6.29
CA TYR A 236 12.22 -15.21 -5.66
C TYR A 236 11.23 -15.78 -6.67
N THR A 237 10.81 -17.02 -6.45
CA THR A 237 9.69 -17.66 -7.12
C THR A 237 8.46 -17.54 -6.24
N PHE A 238 7.29 -17.36 -6.85
CA PHE A 238 6.03 -17.55 -6.17
C PHE A 238 5.40 -18.79 -6.75
N ASP A 239 5.28 -19.84 -5.94
CA ASP A 239 4.50 -21.00 -6.31
C ASP A 239 3.03 -20.70 -6.04
N LEU A 240 2.28 -20.51 -7.12
CA LEU A 240 0.87 -20.16 -7.05
C LEU A 240 0.08 -21.38 -6.54
N GLN A 241 -0.22 -21.39 -5.24
CA GLN A 241 -0.93 -22.50 -4.60
C GLN A 241 -2.39 -22.62 -5.06
N LEU A 242 -2.97 -21.51 -5.52
CA LEU A 242 -4.34 -21.49 -6.05
C LEU A 242 -4.37 -22.16 -7.42
N ASP A 243 -5.02 -23.32 -7.53
CA ASP A 243 -5.10 -24.06 -8.80
C ASP A 243 -6.06 -23.36 -9.78
N LEU A 244 -5.46 -22.55 -10.65
CA LEU A 244 -6.17 -21.81 -11.68
C LEU A 244 -6.86 -22.71 -12.72
N ALA A 245 -6.37 -23.92 -12.96
CA ALA A 245 -7.00 -24.84 -13.91
C ALA A 245 -8.31 -25.37 -13.31
N TYR A 246 -8.28 -25.74 -12.03
CA TYR A 246 -9.48 -26.13 -11.29
C TYR A 246 -10.49 -24.99 -11.17
N LEU A 247 -10.03 -23.75 -10.89
CA LEU A 247 -10.90 -22.57 -10.91
C LEU A 247 -11.53 -22.36 -12.30
N GLN A 248 -10.76 -22.52 -13.38
CA GLN A 248 -11.28 -22.36 -14.74
C GLN A 248 -12.36 -23.41 -15.05
N GLU A 249 -12.14 -24.66 -14.66
CA GLU A 249 -13.09 -25.75 -14.84
C GLU A 249 -14.41 -25.47 -14.11
N LYS A 250 -14.34 -24.98 -12.87
CA LYS A 250 -15.54 -24.81 -12.01
C LYS A 250 -16.25 -23.46 -12.17
N LEU A 251 -15.52 -22.40 -12.54
CA LEU A 251 -16.02 -21.02 -12.49
C LEU A 251 -15.84 -20.25 -13.80
N GLY A 252 -15.18 -20.80 -14.81
CA GLY A 252 -14.85 -20.08 -16.05
C GLY A 252 -16.05 -19.61 -16.89
N GLU A 253 -17.23 -20.18 -16.66
CA GLU A 253 -18.48 -19.76 -17.30
C GLU A 253 -19.05 -18.45 -16.73
N ASP A 254 -18.73 -18.10 -15.49
CA ASP A 254 -19.29 -16.91 -14.84
C ASP A 254 -18.22 -15.90 -14.41
N TYR A 255 -17.00 -16.36 -14.18
CA TYR A 255 -15.93 -15.58 -13.57
C TYR A 255 -14.70 -15.40 -14.47
N ILE A 256 -13.97 -14.35 -14.17
CA ILE A 256 -12.55 -14.19 -14.51
C ILE A 256 -11.74 -13.89 -13.25
N VAL A 257 -10.43 -14.14 -13.32
CA VAL A 257 -9.48 -13.90 -12.22
C VAL A 257 -8.49 -12.81 -12.61
N LEU A 258 -8.38 -11.78 -11.78
CA LEU A 258 -7.30 -10.79 -11.82
C LEU A 258 -6.22 -11.20 -10.82
N LEU A 259 -5.01 -11.52 -11.30
CA LEU A 259 -3.87 -11.85 -10.46
C LEU A 259 -3.06 -10.59 -10.13
N ARG A 260 -2.97 -10.28 -8.84
CA ARG A 260 -2.22 -9.15 -8.32
C ARG A 260 -1.05 -9.64 -7.47
N MET A 261 0.06 -9.96 -8.15
CA MET A 261 1.27 -10.45 -7.51
C MET A 261 2.19 -9.31 -7.08
N HIS A 262 3.02 -9.57 -6.07
CA HIS A 262 4.00 -8.59 -5.61
C HIS A 262 5.09 -8.35 -6.66
N TYR A 263 5.53 -7.10 -6.84
CA TYR A 263 6.51 -6.72 -7.88
C TYR A 263 7.89 -7.40 -7.75
N LEU A 264 8.19 -8.03 -6.60
CA LEU A 264 9.42 -8.81 -6.41
C LEU A 264 9.31 -10.25 -6.93
N VAL A 265 8.11 -10.70 -7.27
CA VAL A 265 7.91 -11.97 -7.96
C VAL A 265 8.44 -11.78 -9.38
N THR A 266 9.63 -12.35 -9.62
CA THR A 266 10.35 -12.18 -10.89
C THR A 266 9.92 -13.15 -11.99
N SER A 267 9.06 -14.10 -11.65
CA SER A 267 8.52 -15.08 -12.60
C SER A 267 7.41 -14.43 -13.43
N ASP A 268 7.66 -14.27 -14.73
CA ASP A 268 6.57 -14.09 -15.70
C ASP A 268 5.73 -15.38 -15.68
N PHE A 269 4.51 -15.31 -15.14
CA PHE A 269 3.59 -16.44 -15.16
C PHE A 269 3.19 -16.72 -16.60
N ASN A 270 3.43 -17.94 -17.09
CA ASN A 270 2.88 -18.34 -18.39
C ASN A 270 1.37 -18.61 -18.22
N LEU A 271 0.58 -17.55 -18.36
CA LEU A 271 -0.88 -17.59 -18.26
C LEU A 271 -1.57 -17.93 -19.58
N SER A 272 -0.81 -18.14 -20.68
CA SER A 272 -1.39 -18.37 -22.01
C SER A 272 -2.35 -19.57 -22.05
N LYS A 273 -2.09 -20.60 -21.25
CA LYS A 273 -2.93 -21.79 -21.12
C LYS A 273 -4.33 -21.52 -20.53
N TYR A 274 -4.52 -20.39 -19.86
CA TYR A 274 -5.80 -19.99 -19.27
C TYR A 274 -6.61 -19.05 -20.17
N GLY A 275 -6.12 -18.72 -21.38
CA GLY A 275 -6.85 -17.91 -22.35
C GLY A 275 -7.32 -16.56 -21.77
N LYS A 276 -8.64 -16.31 -21.84
CA LYS A 276 -9.29 -15.08 -21.33
C LYS A 276 -9.88 -15.23 -19.92
N PHE A 277 -9.50 -16.28 -19.19
CA PHE A 277 -9.95 -16.51 -17.81
C PHE A 277 -9.10 -15.75 -16.78
N VAL A 278 -7.79 -15.67 -16.99
CA VAL A 278 -6.84 -15.11 -16.01
C VAL A 278 -6.09 -13.93 -16.60
N TYR A 279 -6.06 -12.81 -15.88
CA TYR A 279 -5.38 -11.58 -16.28
C TYR A 279 -4.31 -11.21 -15.25
N ASP A 280 -3.06 -11.07 -15.68
CA ASP A 280 -2.01 -10.51 -14.83
C ASP A 280 -2.17 -8.99 -14.73
N VAL A 281 -2.56 -8.51 -13.54
CA VAL A 281 -2.69 -7.10 -13.21
C VAL A 281 -1.61 -6.64 -12.23
N SER A 282 -0.52 -7.38 -12.06
CA SER A 282 0.58 -7.07 -11.13
C SER A 282 1.31 -5.77 -11.46
N LYS A 283 1.26 -5.32 -12.71
CA LYS A 283 1.84 -4.04 -13.17
C LYS A 283 0.85 -2.86 -13.07
N HIS A 284 -0.42 -3.13 -12.78
CA HIS A 284 -1.43 -2.08 -12.64
C HIS A 284 -1.08 -1.19 -11.42
N ILE A 285 -0.93 0.13 -11.57
CA ILE A 285 -0.33 0.93 -10.48
C ILE A 285 -1.29 1.05 -9.29
N ASP A 286 -2.56 1.32 -9.55
CA ASP A 286 -3.53 1.69 -8.53
C ASP A 286 -4.44 0.52 -8.15
N ILE A 287 -4.21 -0.07 -6.98
CA ILE A 287 -5.00 -1.23 -6.55
C ILE A 287 -6.46 -0.86 -6.24
N ASN A 288 -6.75 0.41 -5.95
CA ASN A 288 -8.12 0.86 -5.68
C ASN A 288 -9.02 0.75 -6.93
N GLU A 289 -8.49 0.91 -8.16
CA GLU A 289 -9.25 0.63 -9.40
C GLU A 289 -9.57 -0.87 -9.50
N LEU A 290 -8.63 -1.75 -9.15
CA LEU A 290 -8.86 -3.20 -9.15
C LEU A 290 -9.92 -3.63 -8.12
N TYR A 291 -9.96 -2.99 -6.94
CA TYR A 291 -11.00 -3.25 -5.94
C TYR A 291 -12.40 -2.91 -6.46
N LEU A 292 -12.55 -1.78 -7.15
CA LEU A 292 -13.83 -1.38 -7.75
C LEU A 292 -14.31 -2.38 -8.81
N LEU A 293 -13.38 -2.87 -9.62
CA LEU A 293 -13.66 -3.84 -10.68
C LEU A 293 -14.02 -5.22 -10.14
N ALA A 294 -13.44 -5.63 -9.01
CA ALA A 294 -13.65 -6.94 -8.42
C ALA A 294 -15.04 -7.05 -7.77
N ASP A 295 -15.71 -8.17 -7.99
CA ASP A 295 -16.92 -8.55 -7.27
C ASP A 295 -16.57 -9.25 -5.95
N MET A 296 -15.37 -9.84 -5.88
CA MET A 296 -14.85 -10.51 -4.69
C MET A 296 -13.32 -10.45 -4.61
N LEU A 297 -12.80 -10.40 -3.39
CA LEU A 297 -11.37 -10.47 -3.10
C LEU A 297 -11.01 -11.85 -2.53
N ILE A 298 -10.02 -12.51 -3.12
CA ILE A 298 -9.31 -13.62 -2.48
C ILE A 298 -7.94 -13.10 -2.05
N THR A 299 -7.63 -13.23 -0.77
CA THR A 299 -6.39 -12.74 -0.16
C THR A 299 -5.96 -13.67 0.97
N ASP A 300 -4.85 -13.37 1.63
CA ASP A 300 -4.40 -14.02 2.85
C ASP A 300 -4.16 -12.95 3.93
N TYR A 301 -2.99 -12.93 4.55
CA TYR A 301 -2.53 -11.97 5.57
C TYR A 301 -2.13 -10.60 5.01
N SER A 302 -2.85 -10.10 4.01
CA SER A 302 -2.57 -8.81 3.36
C SER A 302 -3.39 -7.71 4.01
N SER A 303 -2.82 -6.53 4.25
CA SER A 303 -3.62 -5.41 4.77
C SER A 303 -4.66 -4.87 3.77
N VAL A 304 -4.66 -5.37 2.52
CA VAL A 304 -5.58 -4.95 1.45
C VAL A 304 -7.04 -5.22 1.79
N PHE A 305 -7.36 -6.24 2.59
CA PHE A 305 -8.76 -6.52 2.94
C PHE A 305 -9.38 -5.43 3.81
N PHE A 306 -8.59 -4.69 4.60
CA PHE A 306 -9.11 -3.53 5.33
C PHE A 306 -9.57 -2.42 4.38
N ASP A 307 -8.84 -2.18 3.28
CA ASP A 307 -9.25 -1.19 2.28
C ASP A 307 -10.43 -1.71 1.45
N TYR A 308 -10.39 -2.97 1.01
CA TYR A 308 -11.45 -3.59 0.23
C TYR A 308 -12.76 -3.67 1.02
N ALA A 309 -12.68 -3.79 2.35
CA ALA A 309 -13.84 -3.91 3.21
C ALA A 309 -14.82 -2.73 3.07
N ASN A 310 -14.32 -1.54 2.71
CA ASN A 310 -15.12 -0.34 2.43
C ASN A 310 -16.18 -0.57 1.34
N LEU A 311 -15.96 -1.49 0.40
CA LEU A 311 -16.89 -1.81 -0.68
C LEU A 311 -18.04 -2.72 -0.25
N ARG A 312 -17.99 -3.30 0.95
CA ARG A 312 -18.99 -4.27 1.46
C ARG A 312 -19.19 -5.44 0.49
N LYS A 313 -18.10 -5.90 -0.11
CA LYS A 313 -18.04 -7.02 -1.06
C LYS A 313 -17.39 -8.25 -0.42
N PRO A 314 -17.71 -9.47 -0.87
CA PRO A 314 -17.14 -10.69 -0.34
C PRO A 314 -15.61 -10.73 -0.33
N ILE A 315 -15.05 -11.24 0.77
CA ILE A 315 -13.63 -11.51 0.94
C ILE A 315 -13.48 -12.98 1.33
N ILE A 316 -12.58 -13.71 0.67
CA ILE A 316 -12.18 -15.07 1.03
C ILE A 316 -10.71 -15.05 1.41
N PHE A 317 -10.40 -15.68 2.54
CA PHE A 317 -9.05 -15.78 3.07
C PHE A 317 -8.44 -17.14 2.74
N TYR A 318 -7.67 -17.21 1.65
CA TYR A 318 -6.96 -18.41 1.23
C TYR A 318 -5.61 -18.52 1.94
N THR A 319 -5.61 -19.25 3.05
CA THR A 319 -4.52 -19.30 4.05
C THR A 319 -3.93 -20.70 4.16
N TYR A 320 -3.45 -21.23 3.04
CA TYR A 320 -2.84 -22.58 2.92
C TYR A 320 -1.67 -22.83 3.88
N ASP A 321 -1.05 -21.78 4.42
CA ASP A 321 0.11 -21.84 5.31
C ASP A 321 -0.12 -21.25 6.72
N ILE A 322 -1.38 -21.13 7.19
CA ILE A 322 -1.72 -20.43 8.44
C ILE A 322 -0.99 -20.92 9.68
N ALA A 323 -0.86 -22.24 9.83
CA ALA A 323 -0.15 -22.85 10.94
C ALA A 323 1.32 -22.40 10.98
N THR A 324 1.98 -22.30 9.82
CA THR A 324 3.38 -21.86 9.76
C THR A 324 3.50 -20.34 9.88
N TYR A 325 2.53 -19.60 9.33
CA TYR A 325 2.59 -18.15 9.25
C TYR A 325 2.39 -17.46 10.60
N ARG A 326 1.44 -17.96 11.40
CA ARG A 326 1.14 -17.46 12.75
C ARG A 326 2.37 -17.48 13.64
N ASP A 327 3.04 -18.62 13.71
CA ASP A 327 4.05 -18.89 14.73
C ASP A 327 5.42 -18.30 14.38
N LYS A 328 5.71 -18.05 13.10
CA LYS A 328 7.07 -17.73 12.65
C LYS A 328 7.30 -16.33 12.10
N LEU A 329 6.30 -15.67 11.51
CA LEU A 329 6.60 -14.61 10.53
C LEU A 329 6.38 -13.17 10.99
N ARG A 330 5.61 -12.89 12.07
CA ARG A 330 5.49 -11.55 12.69
C ARG A 330 4.51 -11.43 13.87
N GLY A 331 3.66 -12.44 14.13
CA GLY A 331 2.51 -12.29 15.01
C GLY A 331 1.45 -11.31 14.46
N PHE A 332 0.19 -11.53 14.80
CA PHE A 332 -0.91 -10.64 14.43
C PHE A 332 -1.36 -9.77 15.60
N TYR A 333 -1.86 -8.58 15.29
CA TYR A 333 -2.54 -7.72 16.27
C TYR A 333 -4.00 -8.10 16.48
N LEU A 334 -4.64 -8.74 15.49
CA LEU A 334 -6.00 -9.26 15.58
C LEU A 334 -6.01 -10.78 15.72
N GLN A 335 -7.06 -11.29 16.34
CA GLN A 335 -7.40 -12.72 16.30
C GLN A 335 -7.98 -13.01 14.92
N PHE A 336 -7.09 -13.23 13.95
CA PHE A 336 -7.46 -13.32 12.53
C PHE A 336 -8.54 -14.36 12.25
N GLU A 337 -8.52 -15.50 12.95
CA GLU A 337 -9.54 -16.56 12.79
C GLU A 337 -10.93 -16.17 13.27
N GLU A 338 -11.01 -15.25 14.23
CA GLU A 338 -12.26 -14.83 14.86
C GLU A 338 -12.81 -13.54 14.22
N GLU A 339 -11.91 -12.68 13.74
CA GLU A 339 -12.25 -11.32 13.31
C GLU A 339 -12.26 -11.12 11.79
N ALA A 340 -11.85 -12.11 10.99
CA ALA A 340 -11.82 -11.98 9.54
C ALA A 340 -13.23 -11.81 8.95
N PRO A 341 -13.47 -10.81 8.06
CA PRO A 341 -14.77 -10.55 7.45
C PRO A 341 -15.05 -11.50 6.26
N GLY A 342 -14.88 -12.81 6.47
CA GLY A 342 -15.02 -13.80 5.41
C GLY A 342 -14.48 -15.18 5.77
N PRO A 343 -14.82 -16.22 4.97
CA PRO A 343 -14.38 -17.58 5.22
C PRO A 343 -12.86 -17.69 5.11
N ILE A 344 -12.28 -18.46 6.02
CA ILE A 344 -10.86 -18.83 6.04
C ILE A 344 -10.76 -20.26 5.54
N VAL A 345 -10.04 -20.43 4.43
CA VAL A 345 -9.95 -21.69 3.67
C VAL A 345 -8.50 -22.02 3.38
N MET A 346 -8.18 -23.30 3.29
CA MET A 346 -6.80 -23.80 3.15
C MET A 346 -6.56 -24.51 1.81
N THR A 347 -7.62 -24.89 1.09
CA THR A 347 -7.51 -25.58 -0.21
C THR A 347 -8.23 -24.83 -1.33
N THR A 348 -7.87 -25.14 -2.58
CA THR A 348 -8.53 -24.55 -3.75
C THR A 348 -9.99 -25.01 -3.85
N GLU A 349 -10.28 -26.24 -3.45
CA GLU A 349 -11.62 -26.81 -3.40
C GLU A 349 -12.51 -26.04 -2.42
N GLU A 350 -12.00 -25.72 -1.24
CA GLU A 350 -12.70 -24.89 -0.26
C GLU A 350 -12.92 -23.46 -0.75
N VAL A 351 -11.99 -22.90 -1.53
CA VAL A 351 -12.19 -21.60 -2.20
C VAL A 351 -13.40 -21.67 -3.14
N VAL A 352 -13.50 -22.69 -3.99
CA VAL A 352 -14.63 -22.85 -4.92
C VAL A 352 -15.94 -23.03 -4.16
N LEU A 353 -15.95 -23.87 -3.11
CA LEU A 353 -17.14 -24.07 -2.27
C LEU A 353 -17.58 -22.79 -1.57
N ALA A 354 -16.63 -21.98 -1.08
CA ALA A 354 -16.92 -20.70 -0.46
C ALA A 354 -17.55 -19.71 -1.46
N ILE A 355 -17.03 -19.64 -2.69
CA ILE A 355 -17.61 -18.80 -3.77
C ILE A 355 -19.05 -19.23 -4.06
N GLN A 356 -19.29 -20.53 -4.24
CA GLN A 356 -20.64 -21.07 -4.51
C GLN A 356 -21.60 -20.83 -3.33
N GLY A 357 -21.12 -20.97 -2.10
CA GLY A 357 -21.90 -20.71 -0.88
C GLY A 357 -22.29 -19.25 -0.69
N ILE A 358 -21.45 -18.31 -1.14
CA ILE A 358 -21.75 -16.87 -1.17
C ILE A 358 -22.87 -16.59 -2.19
N GLU A 359 -22.81 -17.18 -3.38
CA GLU A 359 -23.82 -16.97 -4.43
C GLU A 359 -25.20 -17.54 -4.06
N GLN A 360 -25.23 -18.67 -3.35
CA GLN A 360 -26.47 -19.33 -2.94
C GLN A 360 -27.11 -18.71 -1.69
N GLU A 361 -26.56 -17.59 -1.19
CA GLU A 361 -26.96 -16.94 0.06
C GLU A 361 -26.86 -17.84 1.31
N CYS A 362 -26.27 -19.02 1.21
CA CYS A 362 -26.13 -19.98 2.31
C CYS A 362 -25.23 -19.45 3.45
N LEU A 363 -24.40 -18.45 3.14
CA LEU A 363 -23.47 -17.82 4.09
C LEU A 363 -23.86 -16.37 4.46
N THR A 364 -24.91 -15.79 3.88
CA THR A 364 -25.15 -14.33 3.90
C THR A 364 -25.44 -13.74 5.27
N ASN A 365 -26.24 -14.39 6.13
CA ASN A 365 -26.63 -13.79 7.41
C ASN A 365 -25.47 -13.74 8.43
N GLN A 366 -24.67 -14.81 8.52
CA GLN A 366 -23.49 -14.85 9.37
C GLN A 366 -22.37 -13.97 8.81
N PHE A 367 -22.16 -14.04 7.48
CA PHE A 367 -21.22 -13.17 6.78
C PHE A 367 -21.55 -11.69 6.97
N ALA A 368 -22.82 -11.29 6.81
CA ALA A 368 -23.24 -9.90 6.96
C ALA A 368 -22.95 -9.36 8.37
N THR A 369 -23.24 -10.15 9.42
CA THR A 369 -23.00 -9.70 10.81
C THR A 369 -21.52 -9.52 11.10
N THR A 370 -20.69 -10.54 10.81
CA THR A 370 -19.23 -10.44 11.01
C THR A 370 -18.61 -9.33 10.18
N TYR A 371 -19.11 -9.12 8.96
CA TYR A 371 -18.63 -8.05 8.09
C TYR A 371 -19.02 -6.66 8.60
N GLU A 372 -20.24 -6.46 9.12
CA GLU A 372 -20.63 -5.19 9.73
C GLU A 372 -19.80 -4.87 10.97
N ASP A 373 -19.55 -5.86 11.84
CA ASP A 373 -18.70 -5.67 13.01
C ASP A 373 -17.27 -5.27 12.60
N PHE A 374 -16.74 -5.94 11.57
CA PHE A 374 -15.46 -5.57 10.98
C PHE A 374 -15.48 -4.14 10.40
N TYR A 375 -16.50 -3.80 9.62
CA TYR A 375 -16.65 -2.47 9.02
C TYR A 375 -16.70 -1.38 10.10
N ASN A 376 -17.54 -1.57 11.13
CA ASN A 376 -17.72 -0.61 12.22
C ASN A 376 -16.46 -0.44 13.06
N ARG A 377 -15.61 -1.46 13.13
CA ARG A 377 -14.35 -1.39 13.87
C ARG A 377 -13.21 -0.78 13.05
N TYR A 378 -13.12 -1.10 11.77
CA TYR A 378 -11.93 -0.82 10.96
C TYR A 378 -12.13 0.22 9.85
N CYS A 379 -13.37 0.44 9.39
CA CYS A 379 -13.69 1.24 8.21
C CYS A 379 -14.58 2.47 8.52
N TYR A 380 -15.11 2.62 9.74
CA TYR A 380 -16.14 3.62 10.08
C TYR A 380 -15.77 5.08 9.80
N VAL A 381 -14.48 5.41 9.65
CA VAL A 381 -14.02 6.78 9.35
C VAL A 381 -14.13 7.12 7.86
N GLU A 382 -14.14 6.10 6.99
CA GLU A 382 -14.08 6.28 5.54
C GLU A 382 -15.45 6.66 4.95
N ASP A 383 -15.48 7.76 4.20
CA ASP A 383 -16.71 8.34 3.64
C ASP A 383 -16.49 9.09 2.30
N GLY A 384 -15.30 8.96 1.70
CA GLY A 384 -14.94 9.69 0.49
C GLY A 384 -14.38 11.10 0.71
N GLN A 385 -14.15 11.52 1.96
CA GLN A 385 -13.69 12.87 2.31
C GLN A 385 -12.36 12.90 3.09
N SER A 386 -11.61 11.79 3.11
CA SER A 386 -10.36 11.67 3.88
C SER A 386 -9.28 12.63 3.37
N SER A 387 -9.15 12.80 2.04
CA SER A 387 -8.24 13.78 1.43
C SER A 387 -8.56 15.20 1.85
N LYS A 388 -9.85 15.56 1.88
CA LYS A 388 -10.33 16.87 2.35
C LYS A 388 -9.95 17.10 3.80
N ARG A 389 -10.28 16.15 4.69
CA ARG A 389 -9.98 16.23 6.12
C ARG A 389 -8.48 16.41 6.38
N VAL A 390 -7.63 15.65 5.68
CA VAL A 390 -6.17 15.80 5.78
C VAL A 390 -5.73 17.20 5.37
N VAL A 391 -6.22 17.67 4.22
CA VAL A 391 -5.80 18.95 3.64
C VAL A 391 -6.20 20.12 4.53
N GLU A 392 -7.46 20.14 4.98
CA GLU A 392 -7.96 21.17 5.89
C GLU A 392 -7.20 21.16 7.24
N LYS A 393 -6.95 19.96 7.79
CA LYS A 393 -6.29 19.81 9.09
C LYS A 393 -4.80 20.14 9.10
N ILE A 394 -4.07 19.85 8.03
CA ILE A 394 -2.60 19.93 8.01
C ILE A 394 -2.09 21.13 7.20
N PHE A 395 -2.75 21.47 6.09
CA PHE A 395 -2.24 22.44 5.12
C PHE A 395 -2.95 23.79 5.22
N PHE A 396 -4.20 23.82 5.68
CA PHE A 396 -5.00 25.06 5.81
C PHE A 396 -5.25 25.51 7.24
N ARG A 397 -4.72 24.80 8.24
CA ARG A 397 -4.87 25.12 9.67
C ARG A 397 -4.14 26.41 10.09
N GLU A 398 -3.38 27.02 9.19
CA GLU A 398 -2.70 28.31 9.35
C GLU A 398 -2.92 29.24 8.14
N ALA A 399 -4.19 29.50 7.78
CA ALA A 399 -4.57 30.61 6.91
C ALA A 399 -5.22 31.73 7.73
#